data_AF-A0A1Y1QBS5-F1
#
_entry.id   AF-A0A1Y1QBS5-F1
#
_cell.length_a   1.000
_cell.length_b   1.000
_cell.length_c   1.000
_cell.angle_alpha   90.00
_cell.angle_beta   90.00
_cell.angle_gamma   90.00
#
_symmetry.space_group_name_H-M   'P 1'
#
loop_
_entity.id
_entity.type
_entity.pdbx_description
1 polymer ?
#
loop_
_entity_poly.entity_id
_entity_poly.type
_entity_poly.pdbx_seq_one_letter_code
_entity_poly.pdbx_strand_id
1 'polypeptide(L)'
;MVAVVALCSSVANANVDLLTVQTKAKNTATELGIPLRSGQIVVTESSAPINLIYLLLYPEFSTFVHVGILDVTKEGSFVYDAGGTYKLGGGSNPPTDNVSGYVKRASFASFLEDVGGTVSIYDPPAGVDVSAVIAYAKQQTAQRTPFDAYFHYADHTRLYCAEFVAQALEAGGAHSHFLVAIKPNASMRVVLNWLKVKDEKILPVYQLLKVNNWVGTLSKTHTLTELEVDRAIKYALYQRFTPDQKLGNVLDWGALGVELQQPIVQFRQAAFALFDKHKLYAVADIAQKVNQLANIYLGVFDGENMSECAIDFSRC
;
A
#
# COMPACT_ATOMS: atom_id res chain seq x y z
N MET A 1 21.06 17.58 20.26
CA MET A 1 21.70 18.79 19.70
C MET A 1 22.18 18.44 18.30
N VAL A 2 22.16 19.40 17.38
CA VAL A 2 22.32 19.33 15.91
C VAL A 2 20.98 19.31 15.17
N ALA A 3 20.49 20.53 14.93
CA ALA A 3 19.55 20.88 13.89
C ALA A 3 20.31 20.90 12.55
N VAL A 4 19.77 20.23 11.53
CA VAL A 4 20.20 20.43 10.15
C VAL A 4 19.10 21.23 9.46
N VAL A 5 19.39 22.52 9.29
CA VAL A 5 18.68 23.41 8.36
C VAL A 5 19.20 23.06 6.97
N ALA A 6 18.34 22.49 6.11
CA ALA A 6 18.64 22.36 4.68
C ALA A 6 18.01 23.56 3.95
N LEU A 7 18.91 24.41 3.45
CA LEU A 7 18.62 25.58 2.61
C LEU A 7 18.12 25.15 1.22
N CYS A 8 17.17 25.92 0.68
CA CYS A 8 16.70 25.83 -0.70
C CYS A 8 17.86 25.83 -1.70
N SER A 9 17.90 24.82 -2.58
CA SER A 9 18.52 24.89 -3.90
C SER A 9 17.84 23.91 -4.86
N SER A 10 17.47 24.44 -6.03
CA SER A 10 17.12 23.80 -7.31
C SER A 10 16.72 22.32 -7.32
N VAL A 11 15.53 22.04 -7.85
CA VAL A 11 15.04 20.72 -8.26
C VAL A 11 16.00 20.12 -9.31
N ALA A 12 17.06 19.47 -8.85
CA ALA A 12 17.80 18.52 -9.63
C ALA A 12 16.99 17.22 -9.59
N ASN A 13 16.70 16.64 -10.76
CA ASN A 13 16.24 15.27 -10.89
C ASN A 13 17.20 14.39 -10.09
N ALA A 14 16.81 14.00 -8.88
CA ALA A 14 17.51 12.96 -8.17
C ALA A 14 17.46 11.73 -9.08
N ASN A 15 18.62 11.20 -9.47
CA ASN A 15 18.67 9.90 -10.12
C ASN A 15 18.11 8.90 -9.11
N VAL A 16 16.83 8.54 -9.29
CA VAL A 16 16.21 7.47 -8.52
C VAL A 16 16.64 6.17 -9.18
N ASP A 17 17.52 5.43 -8.53
CA ASP A 17 17.93 4.11 -9.00
C ASP A 17 16.76 3.13 -8.86
N LEU A 18 16.14 2.81 -9.99
CA LEU A 18 15.01 1.89 -10.10
C LEU A 18 15.48 0.52 -10.54
N LEU A 19 15.08 -0.53 -9.82
CA LEU A 19 15.27 -1.92 -10.22
C LEU A 19 14.20 -2.39 -11.22
N THR A 20 13.00 -1.82 -11.14
CA THR A 20 11.88 -2.13 -12.03
C THR A 20 11.18 -0.87 -12.50
N VAL A 21 10.94 -0.82 -13.81
CA VAL A 21 9.97 0.07 -14.45
C VAL A 21 9.12 -0.78 -15.38
N GLN A 22 7.84 -0.93 -15.04
CA GLN A 22 6.86 -1.60 -15.90
C GLN A 22 5.81 -0.57 -16.29
N THR A 23 5.50 -0.47 -17.59
CA THR A 23 4.54 0.50 -18.11
C THR A 23 3.65 -0.16 -19.15
N LYS A 24 2.37 0.21 -19.16
CA LYS A 24 1.42 -0.17 -20.22
C LYS A 24 1.74 0.55 -21.54
N ALA A 25 2.31 1.75 -21.47
CA ALA A 25 2.57 2.58 -22.64
C ALA A 25 4.00 2.39 -23.15
N LYS A 26 4.14 1.97 -24.42
CA LYS A 26 5.45 1.70 -25.01
C LYS A 26 6.29 2.96 -25.31
N ASN A 27 5.66 4.14 -25.53
CA ASN A 27 6.34 5.30 -26.11
C ASN A 27 5.98 6.68 -25.49
N THR A 28 5.35 6.75 -24.31
CA THR A 28 4.88 8.04 -23.74
C THR A 28 5.39 8.32 -22.34
N ALA A 29 6.49 7.71 -21.92
CA ALA A 29 7.09 7.95 -20.60
C ALA A 29 7.41 9.45 -20.40
N THR A 30 6.96 10.04 -19.30
CA THR A 30 7.16 11.46 -18.98
C THR A 30 8.21 11.64 -17.88
N GLU A 31 8.15 10.84 -16.82
CA GLU A 31 9.10 10.87 -15.69
C GLU A 31 9.36 9.44 -15.20
N LEU A 32 10.62 9.11 -14.89
CA LEU A 32 11.05 7.79 -14.41
C LEU A 32 10.58 6.59 -15.27
N GLY A 33 10.32 6.82 -16.57
CA GLY A 33 9.87 5.78 -17.49
C GLY A 33 8.35 5.50 -17.50
N ILE A 34 7.54 6.29 -16.80
CA ILE A 34 6.07 6.15 -16.76
C ILE A 34 5.37 7.43 -17.26
N PRO A 35 4.23 7.34 -17.98
CA PRO A 35 3.41 8.49 -18.37
C PRO A 35 2.62 9.07 -17.18
N LEU A 36 3.31 9.77 -16.28
CA LEU A 36 2.72 10.49 -15.15
C LEU A 36 1.80 11.63 -15.63
N ARG A 37 0.61 11.74 -15.02
CA ARG A 37 -0.40 12.78 -15.26
C ARG A 37 -1.13 13.15 -13.97
N SER A 38 -1.57 14.41 -13.85
CA SER A 38 -2.40 14.84 -12.71
C SER A 38 -3.69 14.03 -12.61
N GLY A 39 -4.14 13.78 -11.38
CA GLY A 39 -5.33 13.01 -11.05
C GLY A 39 -5.12 11.50 -11.03
N GLN A 40 -3.94 11.00 -11.42
CA GLN A 40 -3.61 9.59 -11.25
C GLN A 40 -3.55 9.20 -9.78
N ILE A 41 -3.97 7.98 -9.50
CA ILE A 41 -3.95 7.38 -8.17
C ILE A 41 -2.64 6.62 -8.03
N VAL A 42 -1.86 6.93 -7.00
CA VAL A 42 -0.61 6.25 -6.68
C VAL A 42 -0.85 5.38 -5.47
N VAL A 43 -0.60 4.08 -5.60
CA VAL A 43 -0.72 3.10 -4.52
C VAL A 43 0.62 2.48 -4.22
N THR A 44 0.83 2.07 -2.97
CA THR A 44 2.12 1.57 -2.51
C THR A 44 2.02 0.15 -2.00
N GLU A 45 3.07 -0.61 -2.26
CA GLU A 45 3.26 -1.95 -1.72
C GLU A 45 4.44 -1.90 -0.76
N SER A 46 4.31 -2.58 0.38
CA SER A 46 5.38 -2.63 1.36
C SER A 46 5.75 -4.07 1.69
N SER A 47 7.06 -4.33 1.82
CA SER A 47 7.60 -5.59 2.34
C SER A 47 7.72 -5.60 3.86
N ALA A 48 7.46 -4.48 4.53
CA ALA A 48 7.59 -4.36 5.97
C ALA A 48 6.60 -5.31 6.70
N PRO A 49 7.04 -6.08 7.70
CA PRO A 49 6.20 -7.07 8.38
C PRO A 49 4.90 -6.48 8.95
N ILE A 50 4.97 -5.30 9.56
CA ILE A 50 3.80 -4.61 10.12
C ILE A 50 2.70 -4.36 9.07
N ASN A 51 3.09 -4.13 7.82
CA ASN A 51 2.15 -3.82 6.74
C ASN A 51 1.37 -5.05 6.27
N LEU A 52 1.77 -6.27 6.66
CA LEU A 52 0.93 -7.46 6.48
C LEU A 52 -0.42 -7.32 7.19
N ILE A 53 -0.50 -6.58 8.30
CA ILE A 53 -1.75 -6.38 9.04
C ILE A 53 -2.81 -5.80 8.12
N TYR A 54 -2.49 -4.77 7.32
CA TYR A 54 -3.43 -4.14 6.39
C TYR A 54 -3.96 -5.11 5.34
N LEU A 55 -3.11 -6.00 4.82
CA LEU A 55 -3.50 -7.03 3.85
C LEU A 55 -4.47 -8.04 4.48
N LEU A 56 -4.29 -8.35 5.77
CA LEU A 56 -5.09 -9.33 6.51
C LEU A 56 -6.42 -8.77 7.03
N LEU A 57 -6.61 -7.44 7.03
CA LEU A 57 -7.84 -6.78 7.46
C LEU A 57 -8.99 -6.97 6.46
N TYR A 58 -8.70 -7.06 5.17
CA TYR A 58 -9.72 -7.02 4.14
C TYR A 58 -10.26 -8.42 3.77
N PRO A 59 -11.54 -8.53 3.41
CA PRO A 59 -12.15 -9.80 2.97
C PRO A 59 -11.66 -10.25 1.60
N GLU A 60 -11.04 -9.34 0.84
CA GLU A 60 -10.36 -9.62 -0.42
C GLU A 60 -8.89 -9.27 -0.30
N PHE A 61 -8.04 -9.99 -1.03
CA PHE A 61 -6.62 -9.72 -1.06
C PHE A 61 -6.33 -8.46 -1.90
N SER A 62 -5.45 -7.61 -1.38
CA SER A 62 -4.89 -6.46 -2.09
C SER A 62 -3.47 -6.29 -1.58
N THR A 63 -2.52 -6.00 -2.45
CA THR A 63 -1.10 -5.78 -2.08
C THR A 63 -0.87 -4.36 -1.59
N PHE A 64 -1.80 -3.46 -1.89
CA PHE A 64 -1.71 -2.04 -1.58
C PHE A 64 -2.03 -1.71 -0.12
N VAL A 65 -1.16 -0.92 0.50
CA VAL A 65 -1.27 -0.54 1.93
C VAL A 65 -1.37 0.97 2.14
N HIS A 66 -1.08 1.77 1.12
CA HIS A 66 -1.19 3.22 1.14
C HIS A 66 -1.57 3.76 -0.23
N VAL A 67 -2.17 4.96 -0.27
CA VAL A 67 -2.67 5.57 -1.49
C VAL A 67 -2.60 7.10 -1.44
N GLY A 68 -2.39 7.72 -2.60
CA GLY A 68 -2.35 9.17 -2.78
C GLY A 68 -2.74 9.58 -4.21
N ILE A 69 -2.74 10.90 -4.45
CA ILE A 69 -3.12 11.53 -5.72
C ILE A 69 -1.91 12.22 -6.31
N LEU A 70 -1.60 11.93 -7.57
CA LEU A 70 -0.53 12.56 -8.32
C LEU A 70 -0.97 13.91 -8.89
N ASP A 71 -0.12 14.93 -8.78
CA ASP A 71 -0.24 16.21 -9.48
C ASP A 71 1.08 16.49 -10.22
N VAL A 72 0.98 16.57 -11.55
CA VAL A 72 2.09 16.86 -12.44
C VAL A 72 1.99 18.31 -12.88
N THR A 73 2.94 19.12 -12.44
CA THR A 73 3.00 20.56 -12.73
C THR A 73 4.28 20.90 -13.50
N LYS A 74 4.48 22.18 -13.84
CA LYS A 74 5.73 22.63 -14.48
C LYS A 74 6.93 22.48 -13.55
N GLU A 75 6.71 22.49 -12.24
CA GLU A 75 7.73 22.37 -11.21
C GLU A 75 8.12 20.91 -10.90
N GLY A 76 7.38 19.93 -11.42
CA GLY A 76 7.63 18.50 -11.24
C GLY A 76 6.37 17.70 -10.86
N SER A 77 6.58 16.45 -10.49
CA SER A 77 5.52 15.55 -10.03
C SER A 77 5.45 15.49 -8.50
N PHE A 78 4.24 15.57 -7.97
CA PHE A 78 3.97 15.61 -6.53
C PHE A 78 2.85 14.65 -6.17
N VAL A 79 2.92 14.07 -4.98
CA VAL A 79 1.86 13.23 -4.42
C VAL A 79 1.24 13.92 -3.23
N TYR A 80 -0.09 13.95 -3.23
CA TYR A 80 -0.90 14.30 -2.08
C TYR A 80 -1.36 13.02 -1.38
N ASP A 81 -1.12 12.90 -0.08
CA ASP A 81 -1.53 11.74 0.70
C ASP A 81 -1.85 12.11 2.14
N ALA A 82 -2.71 11.31 2.78
CA ALA A 82 -2.99 11.41 4.21
C ALA A 82 -2.17 10.37 4.96
N GLY A 83 -1.16 10.80 5.72
CA GLY A 83 -0.24 9.90 6.42
C GLY A 83 -0.04 10.27 7.88
N GLY A 84 0.13 9.25 8.72
CA GLY A 84 0.46 9.38 10.14
C GLY A 84 1.90 8.97 10.42
N THR A 85 2.51 9.59 11.43
CA THR A 85 3.80 9.17 11.99
C THR A 85 3.62 8.89 13.47
N TYR A 86 4.09 7.73 13.91
CA TYR A 86 4.15 7.40 15.34
C TYR A 86 5.18 8.31 16.02
N LYS A 87 4.75 9.00 17.07
CA LYS A 87 5.65 9.73 17.97
C LYS A 87 5.88 8.86 19.20
N LEU A 88 7.13 8.71 19.63
CA LEU A 88 7.43 8.00 20.86
C LEU A 88 6.76 8.74 22.04
N GLY A 89 5.70 8.14 22.58
CA GLY A 89 5.02 8.60 23.79
C GLY A 89 5.58 7.93 25.04
N GLY A 90 5.74 8.69 26.11
CA GLY A 90 5.98 8.13 27.44
C GLY A 90 4.64 7.82 28.12
N GLY A 91 4.13 6.59 28.00
CA GLY A 91 2.88 6.20 28.67
C GLY A 91 2.34 4.84 28.22
N SER A 92 1.30 4.36 28.91
CA SER A 92 0.58 3.11 28.63
C SER A 92 -0.57 3.27 27.63
N ASN A 93 -0.69 4.45 26.98
CA ASN A 93 -1.72 4.71 25.98
C ASN A 93 -1.51 3.82 24.75
N PRO A 94 -2.59 3.43 24.04
CA PRO A 94 -2.47 2.76 22.75
C PRO A 94 -1.56 3.49 21.78
N PRO A 95 -0.85 2.78 20.90
CA PRO A 95 0.03 3.41 19.92
C PRO A 95 -0.67 4.46 19.06
N THR A 96 -1.94 4.21 18.73
CA THR A 96 -2.81 5.09 17.94
C THR A 96 -2.92 6.50 18.53
N ASP A 97 -2.94 6.64 19.86
CA ASP A 97 -3.01 7.93 20.55
C ASP A 97 -1.74 8.78 20.30
N ASN A 98 -0.63 8.14 19.91
CA ASN A 98 0.63 8.79 19.63
C ASN A 98 0.92 8.92 18.12
N VAL A 99 0.00 8.47 17.27
CA VAL A 99 0.08 8.71 15.83
C VAL A 99 -0.46 10.10 15.54
N SER A 100 0.34 10.92 14.86
CA SER A 100 -0.10 12.24 14.40
C SER A 100 0.38 12.48 12.99
N GLY A 101 -0.38 13.25 12.23
CA GLY A 101 -0.14 13.48 10.82
C GLY A 101 -1.21 14.36 10.23
N TYR A 102 -1.12 14.60 8.93
CA TYR A 102 -2.05 15.44 8.19
C TYR A 102 -1.94 15.11 6.70
N VAL A 103 -2.91 15.57 5.92
CA VAL A 103 -2.82 15.55 4.45
C VAL A 103 -1.64 16.41 4.01
N LYS A 104 -0.64 15.80 3.38
CA LYS A 104 0.62 16.43 2.98
C LYS A 104 0.79 16.40 1.47
N ARG A 105 1.78 17.17 1.01
CA ARG A 105 2.29 17.13 -0.37
C ARG A 105 3.78 16.82 -0.32
N ALA A 106 4.20 15.79 -1.04
CA ALA A 106 5.61 15.44 -1.22
C ALA A 106 5.96 15.42 -2.72
N SER A 107 7.23 15.60 -3.06
CA SER A 107 7.67 15.27 -4.43
C SER A 107 7.47 13.77 -4.67
N PHE A 108 7.25 13.37 -5.92
CA PHE A 108 7.05 11.96 -6.24
C PHE A 108 8.25 11.09 -5.84
N ALA A 109 9.48 11.60 -6.03
CA ALA A 109 10.70 10.94 -5.58
C ALA A 109 10.74 10.76 -4.05
N SER A 110 10.46 11.81 -3.26
CA SER A 110 10.42 11.68 -1.80
C SER A 110 9.30 10.75 -1.32
N PHE A 111 8.13 10.80 -1.96
CA PHE A 111 7.05 9.86 -1.67
C PHE A 111 7.49 8.41 -1.92
N LEU A 112 8.16 8.13 -3.05
CA LEU A 112 8.67 6.80 -3.38
C LEU A 112 9.68 6.29 -2.33
N GLU A 113 10.57 7.14 -1.83
CA GLU A 113 11.49 6.78 -0.74
C GLU A 113 10.73 6.47 0.56
N ASP A 114 9.83 7.38 0.97
CA ASP A 114 9.09 7.29 2.24
C ASP A 114 8.28 5.99 2.35
N VAL A 115 7.71 5.51 1.24
CA VAL A 115 6.79 4.37 1.21
C VAL A 115 7.49 3.03 1.02
N GLY A 116 8.83 3.01 1.01
CA GLY A 116 9.62 1.78 0.89
C GLY A 116 9.92 1.35 -0.56
N GLY A 117 9.74 2.26 -1.52
CA GLY A 117 10.32 2.13 -2.84
C GLY A 117 9.52 1.35 -3.87
N THR A 118 8.29 0.89 -3.61
CA THR A 118 7.43 0.26 -4.63
C THR A 118 6.08 0.95 -4.73
N VAL A 119 5.73 1.40 -5.93
CA VAL A 119 4.45 2.05 -6.23
C VAL A 119 3.86 1.56 -7.54
N SER A 120 2.53 1.49 -7.60
CA SER A 120 1.76 1.29 -8.81
C SER A 120 0.86 2.50 -9.06
N ILE A 121 0.66 2.85 -10.33
CA ILE A 121 -0.04 4.05 -10.75
C ILE A 121 -1.24 3.67 -11.61
N TYR A 122 -2.38 4.30 -11.33
CA TYR A 122 -3.64 4.07 -12.01
C TYR A 122 -4.23 5.39 -12.51
N ASP A 123 -4.82 5.38 -13.69
CA ASP A 123 -5.67 6.48 -14.12
C ASP A 123 -6.96 6.51 -13.28
N PRO A 124 -7.51 7.71 -12.98
CA PRO A 124 -8.78 7.81 -12.29
C PRO A 124 -9.91 7.18 -13.14
N PRO A 125 -11.05 6.81 -12.53
CA PRO A 125 -12.21 6.34 -13.29
C PRO A 125 -12.62 7.29 -14.42
N ALA A 126 -13.09 6.73 -15.54
CA ALA A 126 -13.54 7.55 -16.67
C ALA A 126 -14.67 8.50 -16.25
N GLY A 127 -14.59 9.75 -16.73
CA GLY A 127 -15.57 10.80 -16.42
C GLY A 127 -15.28 11.62 -15.16
N VAL A 128 -14.27 11.25 -14.36
CA VAL A 128 -13.84 12.06 -13.21
C VAL A 128 -13.18 13.36 -13.66
N ASP A 129 -13.63 14.49 -13.10
CA ASP A 129 -13.00 15.80 -13.29
C ASP A 129 -11.71 15.89 -12.48
N VAL A 130 -10.59 15.65 -13.17
CA VAL A 130 -9.23 15.76 -12.62
C VAL A 130 -8.96 17.12 -11.96
N SER A 131 -9.49 18.22 -12.49
CA SER A 131 -9.24 19.55 -11.92
C SER A 131 -9.86 19.69 -10.53
N ALA A 132 -11.07 19.14 -10.35
CA ALA A 132 -11.77 19.12 -9.07
C ALA A 132 -11.07 18.20 -8.05
N VAL A 133 -10.61 17.02 -8.48
CA VAL A 133 -9.79 16.10 -7.65
C VAL A 133 -8.55 16.83 -7.10
N ILE A 134 -7.81 17.50 -7.97
CA ILE A 134 -6.59 18.23 -7.59
C ILE A 134 -6.91 19.44 -6.70
N ALA A 135 -8.02 20.15 -6.97
CA ALA A 135 -8.46 21.26 -6.15
C ALA A 135 -8.79 20.80 -4.72
N TYR A 136 -9.50 19.67 -4.57
CA TYR A 136 -9.78 19.07 -3.27
C TYR A 136 -8.49 18.69 -2.54
N ALA A 137 -7.56 18.00 -3.21
CA ALA A 137 -6.28 17.61 -2.62
C ALA A 137 -5.47 18.81 -2.11
N LYS A 138 -5.42 19.90 -2.89
CA LYS A 138 -4.78 21.16 -2.51
C LYS A 138 -5.47 21.81 -1.31
N GLN A 139 -6.81 21.80 -1.28
CA GLN A 139 -7.58 22.33 -0.17
C GLN A 139 -7.28 21.59 1.14
N GLN A 140 -7.36 20.26 1.15
CA GLN A 140 -7.10 19.45 2.36
C GLN A 140 -5.66 19.64 2.88
N THR A 141 -4.71 19.77 1.95
CA THR A 141 -3.31 20.08 2.29
C THR A 141 -3.16 21.47 2.92
N ALA A 142 -3.82 22.48 2.35
CA ALA A 142 -3.80 23.85 2.88
C ALA A 142 -4.46 23.95 4.27
N GLN A 143 -5.51 23.17 4.49
CA GLN A 143 -6.19 23.05 5.78
C GLN A 143 -5.40 22.21 6.80
N ARG A 144 -4.39 21.46 6.33
CA ARG A 144 -3.65 20.47 7.12
C ARG A 144 -4.59 19.50 7.81
N THR A 145 -5.58 19.00 7.08
CA THR A 145 -6.59 18.06 7.61
C THR A 145 -5.89 16.91 8.34
N PRO A 146 -6.17 16.71 9.64
CA PRO A 146 -5.44 15.73 10.44
C PRO A 146 -5.58 14.30 9.92
N PHE A 147 -4.54 13.50 10.12
CA PHE A 147 -4.60 12.07 9.83
C PHE A 147 -5.52 11.37 10.83
N ASP A 148 -6.38 10.50 10.31
CA ASP A 148 -7.21 9.64 11.15
C ASP A 148 -6.51 8.31 11.46
N ALA A 149 -5.97 8.21 12.67
CA ALA A 149 -5.34 6.99 13.14
C ALA A 149 -6.35 5.91 13.60
N TYR A 150 -7.62 6.28 13.80
CA TYR A 150 -8.66 5.38 14.29
C TYR A 150 -9.51 4.76 13.18
N PHE A 151 -9.32 5.19 11.92
CA PHE A 151 -10.05 4.72 10.74
C PHE A 151 -11.59 4.85 10.87
N HIS A 152 -12.04 5.94 11.51
CA HIS A 152 -13.42 6.30 11.73
C HIS A 152 -14.02 7.02 10.52
N TYR A 153 -14.59 6.26 9.58
CA TYR A 153 -15.02 6.80 8.28
C TYR A 153 -16.18 7.81 8.36
N ALA A 154 -16.96 7.80 9.44
CA ALA A 154 -18.07 8.75 9.59
C ALA A 154 -17.60 10.17 9.99
N ASP A 155 -16.34 10.36 10.40
CA ASP A 155 -15.77 11.64 10.82
C ASP A 155 -14.76 12.18 9.80
N HIS A 156 -15.27 12.95 8.84
CA HIS A 156 -14.46 13.58 7.79
C HIS A 156 -13.67 14.82 8.26
N THR A 157 -13.63 15.12 9.57
CA THR A 157 -12.72 16.16 10.09
C THR A 157 -11.27 15.68 10.17
N ARG A 158 -11.06 14.37 10.02
CA ARG A 158 -9.78 13.69 9.88
C ARG A 158 -9.89 12.71 8.73
N LEU A 159 -8.78 12.38 8.08
CA LEU A 159 -8.80 11.47 6.93
C LEU A 159 -7.68 10.45 7.04
N TYR A 160 -7.97 9.18 6.80
CA TYR A 160 -6.95 8.20 6.44
C TYR A 160 -6.75 8.14 4.93
N CYS A 161 -5.70 7.48 4.46
CA CYS A 161 -5.24 7.58 3.07
C CYS A 161 -6.30 7.23 2.02
N ALA A 162 -6.99 6.09 2.18
CA ALA A 162 -8.03 5.68 1.25
C ALA A 162 -9.26 6.59 1.27
N GLU A 163 -9.67 7.06 2.45
CA GLU A 163 -10.78 8.01 2.60
C GLU A 163 -10.47 9.35 1.92
N PHE A 164 -9.26 9.88 2.12
CA PHE A 164 -8.81 11.11 1.45
C PHE A 164 -8.93 10.99 -0.08
N VAL A 165 -8.47 9.89 -0.65
CA VAL A 165 -8.52 9.68 -2.10
C VAL A 165 -9.96 9.44 -2.58
N ALA A 166 -10.78 8.68 -1.85
CA ALA A 166 -12.20 8.53 -2.17
C ALA A 166 -12.92 9.88 -2.23
N GLN A 167 -12.76 10.72 -1.21
CA GLN A 167 -13.41 12.03 -1.20
C GLN A 167 -12.92 12.96 -2.32
N ALA A 168 -11.63 12.90 -2.65
CA ALA A 168 -11.11 13.66 -3.78
C ALA A 168 -11.72 13.19 -5.11
N LEU A 169 -11.84 11.88 -5.32
CA LEU A 169 -12.50 11.31 -6.50
C LEU A 169 -13.99 11.68 -6.55
N GLU A 170 -14.69 11.63 -5.43
CA GLU A 170 -16.10 12.03 -5.31
C GLU A 170 -16.29 13.53 -5.59
N ALA A 171 -15.36 14.39 -5.14
CA ALA A 171 -15.35 15.81 -5.51
C ALA A 171 -15.17 16.01 -7.03
N GLY A 172 -14.51 15.08 -7.71
CA GLY A 172 -14.41 14.99 -9.17
C GLY A 172 -15.61 14.31 -9.85
N GLY A 173 -16.66 13.95 -9.12
CA GLY A 173 -17.87 13.33 -9.67
C GLY A 173 -17.83 11.80 -9.77
N ALA A 174 -16.87 11.13 -9.15
CA ALA A 174 -16.92 9.67 -9.01
C ALA A 174 -18.14 9.24 -8.16
N HIS A 175 -18.59 8.00 -8.36
CA HIS A 175 -19.57 7.40 -7.46
C HIS A 175 -18.98 7.21 -6.06
N SER A 176 -19.84 7.30 -5.04
CA SER A 176 -19.42 7.02 -3.68
C SER A 176 -18.92 5.60 -3.51
N HIS A 177 -17.84 5.45 -2.74
CA HIS A 177 -17.25 4.16 -2.42
C HIS A 177 -17.93 3.54 -1.20
N PHE A 178 -17.80 2.23 -1.02
CA PHE A 178 -18.51 1.52 0.06
C PHE A 178 -17.55 0.83 1.01
N LEU A 179 -17.86 0.91 2.30
CA LEU A 179 -17.08 0.21 3.31
C LEU A 179 -17.34 -1.30 3.24
N VAL A 180 -16.26 -2.09 3.32
CA VAL A 180 -16.35 -3.55 3.42
C VAL A 180 -16.17 -3.98 4.86
N ALA A 181 -16.84 -5.07 5.26
CA ALA A 181 -16.61 -5.66 6.56
C ALA A 181 -15.16 -6.13 6.70
N ILE A 182 -14.56 -5.87 7.86
CA ILE A 182 -13.24 -6.40 8.20
C ILE A 182 -13.32 -7.93 8.27
N LYS A 183 -12.28 -8.61 7.75
CA LYS A 183 -12.19 -10.07 7.76
C LYS A 183 -12.29 -10.59 9.19
N PRO A 184 -13.22 -11.52 9.49
CA PRO A 184 -13.41 -12.00 10.85
C PRO A 184 -12.20 -12.80 11.32
N ASN A 185 -11.51 -12.31 12.34
CA ASN A 185 -10.42 -13.02 13.02
C ASN A 185 -10.33 -12.57 14.49
N ALA A 186 -10.25 -13.53 15.42
CA ALA A 186 -10.28 -13.24 16.85
C ALA A 186 -9.05 -12.44 17.31
N SER A 187 -7.85 -12.81 16.84
CA SER A 187 -6.61 -12.13 17.21
C SER A 187 -6.52 -10.72 16.61
N MET A 188 -7.02 -10.55 15.38
CA MET A 188 -7.10 -9.23 14.74
C MET A 188 -8.03 -8.30 15.53
N ARG A 189 -9.17 -8.82 16.01
CA ARG A 189 -10.10 -8.04 16.84
C ARG A 189 -9.48 -7.55 18.14
N VAL A 190 -8.65 -8.38 18.78
CA VAL A 190 -7.88 -7.97 19.97
C VAL A 190 -6.95 -6.81 19.64
N VAL A 191 -6.22 -6.89 18.51
CA VAL A 191 -5.33 -5.82 18.07
C VAL A 191 -6.10 -4.54 17.73
N LEU A 192 -7.18 -4.63 16.95
CA LEU A 192 -8.01 -3.47 16.60
C LEU A 192 -8.61 -2.79 17.83
N ASN A 193 -9.10 -3.57 18.80
CA ASN A 193 -9.58 -3.05 20.08
C ASN A 193 -8.46 -2.34 20.86
N TRP A 194 -7.27 -2.93 20.91
CA TRP A 194 -6.11 -2.31 21.54
C TRP A 194 -5.72 -0.99 20.85
N LEU A 195 -5.78 -0.95 19.52
CA LEU A 195 -5.57 0.25 18.69
C LEU A 195 -6.76 1.24 18.73
N LYS A 196 -7.86 0.91 19.42
CA LYS A 196 -9.11 1.68 19.45
C LYS A 196 -9.75 1.91 18.07
N VAL A 197 -9.49 1.04 17.10
CA VAL A 197 -10.20 1.04 15.81
C VAL A 197 -11.52 0.31 16.03
N LYS A 198 -12.62 1.06 16.01
CA LYS A 198 -13.96 0.55 16.37
C LYS A 198 -14.84 0.21 15.18
N ASP A 199 -14.58 0.82 14.03
CA ASP A 199 -15.38 0.60 12.84
C ASP A 199 -15.19 -0.85 12.38
N GLU A 200 -16.30 -1.58 12.26
CA GLU A 200 -16.30 -2.97 11.77
C GLU A 200 -16.19 -3.05 10.25
N LYS A 201 -16.23 -1.89 9.58
CA LYS A 201 -16.08 -1.75 8.15
C LYS A 201 -15.02 -0.71 7.83
N ILE A 202 -14.34 -0.90 6.71
CA ILE A 202 -13.24 -0.03 6.29
C ILE A 202 -13.30 0.15 4.76
N LEU A 203 -12.81 1.28 4.26
CA LEU A 203 -12.64 1.50 2.83
C LEU A 203 -11.31 0.89 2.37
N PRO A 204 -11.32 -0.20 1.58
CA PRO A 204 -10.09 -0.78 1.09
C PRO A 204 -9.54 0.01 -0.09
N VAL A 205 -8.20 0.05 -0.23
CA VAL A 205 -7.53 0.77 -1.32
C VAL A 205 -7.94 0.23 -2.70
N TYR A 206 -8.13 -1.09 -2.84
CA TYR A 206 -8.46 -1.71 -4.12
C TYR A 206 -9.78 -1.19 -4.74
N GLN A 207 -10.74 -0.71 -3.92
CA GLN A 207 -12.00 -0.16 -4.43
C GLN A 207 -11.82 1.15 -5.20
N LEU A 208 -10.73 1.86 -4.94
CA LEU A 208 -10.40 3.12 -5.63
C LEU A 208 -9.84 2.86 -7.04
N LEU A 209 -9.51 1.60 -7.34
CA LEU A 209 -8.74 1.22 -8.51
C LEU A 209 -9.61 0.44 -9.49
N LYS A 210 -9.27 0.57 -10.77
CA LYS A 210 -9.74 -0.32 -11.82
C LYS A 210 -8.54 -0.91 -12.52
N VAL A 211 -8.48 -2.22 -12.60
CA VAL A 211 -7.43 -2.98 -13.30
C VAL A 211 -7.09 -2.39 -14.67
N ASN A 212 -8.11 -2.12 -15.48
CA ASN A 212 -7.92 -1.62 -16.85
C ASN A 212 -7.29 -0.22 -16.91
N ASN A 213 -7.31 0.50 -15.78
CA ASN A 213 -6.71 1.82 -15.62
C ASN A 213 -5.26 1.78 -15.13
N TRP A 214 -4.67 0.59 -14.91
CA TRP A 214 -3.26 0.49 -14.55
C TRP A 214 -2.38 1.14 -15.63
N VAL A 215 -1.45 1.97 -15.17
CA VAL A 215 -0.53 2.76 -15.99
C VAL A 215 0.86 2.15 -15.96
N GLY A 216 1.35 1.84 -14.76
CA GLY A 216 2.68 1.31 -14.56
C GLY A 216 3.02 1.05 -13.10
N THR A 217 4.13 0.36 -12.88
CA THR A 217 4.69 0.03 -11.56
C THR A 217 6.17 0.39 -11.56
N LEU A 218 6.61 1.06 -10.48
CA LEU A 218 8.01 1.37 -10.19
C LEU A 218 8.44 0.61 -8.96
N SER A 219 9.65 0.06 -8.98
CA SER A 219 10.27 -0.46 -7.76
C SER A 219 11.75 -0.14 -7.69
N LYS A 220 12.18 0.33 -6.52
CA LYS A 220 13.56 0.49 -6.08
C LYS A 220 14.11 -0.76 -5.39
N THR A 221 13.23 -1.63 -4.90
CA THR A 221 13.58 -2.72 -3.99
C THR A 221 13.52 -4.09 -4.63
N HIS A 222 12.80 -4.23 -5.74
CA HIS A 222 12.61 -5.51 -6.41
C HIS A 222 12.70 -5.39 -7.93
N THR A 223 13.23 -6.41 -8.58
CA THR A 223 12.99 -6.73 -10.00
C THR A 223 11.52 -7.13 -10.23
N LEU A 224 11.07 -7.20 -11.48
CA LEU A 224 9.69 -7.59 -11.79
C LEU A 224 9.36 -9.00 -11.26
N THR A 225 10.29 -9.94 -11.42
CA THR A 225 10.11 -11.30 -10.89
C THR A 225 10.05 -11.33 -9.38
N GLU A 226 10.91 -10.56 -8.69
CA GLU A 226 10.88 -10.46 -7.23
C GLU A 226 9.58 -9.82 -6.72
N LEU A 227 9.02 -8.84 -7.43
CA LEU A 227 7.69 -8.29 -7.10
C LEU A 227 6.62 -9.37 -7.16
N GLU A 228 6.56 -10.12 -8.25
CA GLU A 228 5.57 -11.20 -8.39
C GLU A 228 5.74 -12.30 -7.33
N VAL A 229 6.98 -12.61 -6.94
CA VAL A 229 7.27 -13.53 -5.83
C VAL A 229 6.79 -12.96 -4.49
N ASP A 230 7.08 -11.69 -4.17
CA ASP A 230 6.62 -11.06 -2.92
C ASP A 230 5.09 -11.00 -2.82
N ARG A 231 4.42 -10.68 -3.92
CA ARG A 231 2.95 -10.68 -4.01
C ARG A 231 2.38 -12.09 -3.84
N ALA A 232 2.97 -13.10 -4.47
CA ALA A 232 2.57 -14.51 -4.29
C ALA A 232 2.77 -15.00 -2.85
N ILE A 233 3.85 -14.60 -2.19
CA ILE A 233 4.10 -14.88 -0.77
C ILE A 233 3.00 -14.26 0.09
N LYS A 234 2.70 -12.96 -0.10
CA LYS A 234 1.65 -12.25 0.63
C LYS A 234 0.30 -12.91 0.43
N TYR A 235 -0.02 -13.32 -0.80
CA TYR A 235 -1.25 -14.02 -1.11
C TYR A 235 -1.34 -15.38 -0.40
N ALA A 236 -0.26 -16.17 -0.42
CA ALA A 236 -0.20 -17.46 0.27
C ALA A 236 -0.40 -17.32 1.79
N LEU A 237 0.15 -16.26 2.39
CA LEU A 237 -0.08 -15.92 3.80
C LEU A 237 -1.51 -15.47 4.06
N TYR A 238 -2.07 -14.63 3.18
CA TYR A 238 -3.43 -14.14 3.26
C TYR A 238 -4.47 -15.27 3.25
N GLN A 239 -4.30 -16.24 2.35
CA GLN A 239 -5.17 -17.41 2.24
C GLN A 239 -5.15 -18.25 3.53
N ARG A 240 -3.95 -18.45 4.10
CA ARG A 240 -3.74 -19.23 5.32
C ARG A 240 -4.19 -18.51 6.59
N PHE A 241 -4.45 -17.20 6.52
CA PHE A 241 -5.00 -16.44 7.64
C PHE A 241 -6.52 -16.66 7.75
N THR A 242 -6.89 -17.80 8.33
CA THR A 242 -8.28 -18.20 8.60
C THR A 242 -8.83 -17.50 9.85
N PRO A 243 -10.15 -17.56 10.12
CA PRO A 243 -10.75 -16.92 11.30
C PRO A 243 -10.13 -17.35 12.64
N ASP A 244 -9.65 -18.59 12.72
CA ASP A 244 -9.04 -19.16 13.93
C ASP A 244 -7.53 -18.95 14.00
N GLN A 245 -6.91 -18.43 12.93
CA GLN A 245 -5.48 -18.19 12.97
C GLN A 245 -5.10 -17.04 13.89
N LYS A 246 -4.00 -17.22 14.62
CA LYS A 246 -3.49 -16.19 15.52
C LYS A 246 -2.47 -15.33 14.77
N LEU A 247 -2.58 -14.01 14.90
CA LEU A 247 -1.61 -13.07 14.34
C LEU A 247 -0.19 -13.36 14.83
N GLY A 248 -0.04 -13.84 16.07
CA GLY A 248 1.24 -14.29 16.63
C GLY A 248 1.88 -15.49 15.92
N ASN A 249 1.15 -16.23 15.08
CA ASN A 249 1.73 -17.27 14.22
C ASN A 249 2.32 -16.67 12.93
N VAL A 250 2.05 -15.39 12.65
CA VAL A 250 2.53 -14.67 11.47
C VAL A 250 3.57 -13.62 11.84
N LEU A 251 3.26 -12.84 12.87
CA LEU A 251 4.05 -11.73 13.36
C LEU A 251 4.65 -12.05 14.73
N ASP A 252 5.83 -11.51 14.97
CA ASP A 252 6.50 -11.53 16.27
C ASP A 252 6.82 -10.10 16.72
N TRP A 253 6.99 -9.91 18.03
CA TRP A 253 7.46 -8.65 18.59
C TRP A 253 8.93 -8.80 19.00
N GLY A 254 9.82 -8.38 18.10
CA GLY A 254 11.27 -8.38 18.32
C GLY A 254 11.78 -7.13 19.02
N ALA A 255 13.08 -7.09 19.26
CA ALA A 255 13.75 -5.95 19.90
C ALA A 255 13.65 -4.66 19.06
N LEU A 256 13.46 -4.78 17.75
CA LEU A 256 13.39 -3.66 16.80
C LEU A 256 11.96 -3.36 16.33
N GLY A 257 10.96 -4.05 16.88
CA GLY A 257 9.55 -3.85 16.54
C GLY A 257 8.90 -5.12 15.99
N VAL A 258 7.92 -4.93 15.09
CA VAL A 258 7.18 -6.06 14.50
C VAL A 258 8.00 -6.74 13.41
N GLU A 259 8.18 -8.05 13.58
CA GLU A 259 8.94 -8.93 12.70
C GLU A 259 8.05 -10.08 12.20
N LEU A 260 8.54 -10.86 11.23
CA LEU A 260 7.87 -12.09 10.80
C LEU A 260 8.33 -13.26 11.67
N GLN A 261 7.42 -14.19 11.95
CA GLN A 261 7.77 -15.45 12.58
C GLN A 261 8.83 -16.22 11.74
N GLN A 262 9.75 -16.91 12.42
CA GLN A 262 10.88 -17.59 11.76
C GLN A 262 10.48 -18.55 10.62
N PRO A 263 9.43 -19.39 10.74
CA PRO A 263 8.97 -20.23 9.63
C PRO A 263 8.58 -19.41 8.38
N ILE A 264 8.02 -18.22 8.56
CA ILE A 264 7.65 -17.33 7.45
C ILE A 264 8.90 -16.68 6.85
N VAL A 265 9.87 -16.29 7.66
CA VAL A 265 11.16 -15.79 7.16
C VAL A 265 11.84 -16.85 6.28
N GLN A 266 11.89 -18.09 6.75
CA GLN A 266 12.47 -19.21 6.01
C GLN A 266 11.71 -19.51 4.71
N PHE A 267 10.37 -19.53 4.78
CA PHE A 267 9.50 -19.67 3.60
C PHE A 267 9.78 -18.57 2.57
N ARG A 268 9.85 -17.30 3.00
CA ARG A 268 10.13 -16.15 2.11
C ARG A 268 11.49 -16.28 1.44
N GLN A 269 12.53 -16.58 2.20
CA GLN A 269 13.88 -16.77 1.67
C GLN A 269 13.94 -17.88 0.64
N ALA A 270 13.32 -19.03 0.94
CA ALA A 270 13.24 -20.15 0.02
C ALA A 270 12.43 -19.80 -1.23
N ALA A 271 11.33 -19.05 -1.11
CA ALA A 271 10.50 -18.63 -2.24
C ALA A 271 11.27 -17.70 -3.20
N PHE A 272 12.00 -16.71 -2.70
CA PHE A 272 12.86 -15.87 -3.54
C PHE A 272 13.97 -16.67 -4.21
N ALA A 273 14.56 -17.65 -3.52
CA ALA A 273 15.62 -18.49 -4.07
C ALA A 273 15.16 -19.44 -5.21
N LEU A 274 13.85 -19.67 -5.38
CA LEU A 274 13.31 -20.51 -6.45
C LEU A 274 13.44 -19.89 -7.85
N PHE A 275 13.59 -18.57 -7.94
CA PHE A 275 13.49 -17.84 -9.20
C PHE A 275 14.73 -16.98 -9.43
N ASP A 276 15.29 -17.10 -10.63
CA ASP A 276 16.28 -16.13 -11.10
C ASP A 276 15.61 -14.76 -11.30
N LYS A 277 15.99 -13.76 -10.49
CA LYS A 277 15.46 -12.39 -10.52
C LYS A 277 15.61 -11.68 -11.87
N HIS A 278 16.52 -12.13 -12.73
CA HIS A 278 16.74 -11.54 -14.06
C HIS A 278 15.90 -12.19 -15.16
N LYS A 279 15.20 -13.30 -14.86
CA LYS A 279 14.33 -14.00 -15.80
C LYS A 279 12.87 -13.71 -15.48
N LEU A 280 12.07 -13.42 -16.51
CA LEU A 280 10.62 -13.32 -16.38
C LEU A 280 9.98 -14.71 -16.35
N TYR A 281 9.00 -14.89 -15.46
CA TYR A 281 8.19 -16.10 -15.34
C TYR A 281 6.71 -15.73 -15.48
N ALA A 282 5.89 -16.70 -15.85
CA ALA A 282 4.44 -16.51 -15.80
C ALA A 282 4.00 -16.37 -14.34
N VAL A 283 3.11 -15.41 -14.05
CA VAL A 283 2.59 -15.17 -12.70
C VAL A 283 1.95 -16.43 -12.11
N ALA A 284 1.22 -17.19 -12.92
CA ALA A 284 0.62 -18.45 -12.51
C ALA A 284 1.66 -19.50 -12.06
N ASP A 285 2.81 -19.59 -12.74
CA ASP A 285 3.90 -20.51 -12.36
C ASP A 285 4.54 -20.08 -11.04
N ILE A 286 4.71 -18.77 -10.83
CA ILE A 286 5.22 -18.22 -9.56
C ILE A 286 4.24 -18.57 -8.44
N ALA A 287 2.96 -18.22 -8.60
CA ALA A 287 1.92 -18.44 -7.61
C ALA A 287 1.82 -19.93 -7.23
N GLN A 288 1.83 -20.84 -8.21
CA GLN A 288 1.76 -22.28 -7.98
C GLN A 288 2.97 -22.78 -7.15
N LYS A 289 4.20 -22.44 -7.56
CA LYS A 289 5.42 -22.90 -6.87
C LYS A 289 5.55 -22.31 -5.48
N VAL A 290 5.23 -21.02 -5.31
CA VAL A 290 5.23 -20.36 -3.99
C VAL A 290 4.20 -21.02 -3.08
N ASN A 291 3.00 -21.36 -3.58
CA ASN A 291 2.00 -22.04 -2.78
C ASN A 291 2.41 -23.48 -2.40
N GLN A 292 3.05 -24.22 -3.32
CA GLN A 292 3.63 -25.54 -3.01
C GLN A 292 4.68 -25.44 -1.90
N LEU A 293 5.55 -24.43 -1.97
CA LEU A 293 6.55 -24.18 -0.95
C LEU A 293 5.92 -23.77 0.39
N ALA A 294 4.85 -22.96 0.36
CA ALA A 294 4.11 -22.59 1.56
C ALA A 294 3.54 -23.83 2.27
N ASN A 295 3.08 -24.84 1.53
CA ASN A 295 2.62 -26.11 2.13
C ASN A 295 3.74 -26.88 2.84
N ILE A 296 4.98 -26.76 2.39
CA ILE A 296 6.15 -27.40 3.01
C ILE A 296 6.54 -26.69 4.31
N TYR A 297 6.59 -25.36 4.30
CA TYR A 297 7.11 -24.57 5.43
C TYR A 297 6.04 -24.18 6.46
N LEU A 298 4.81 -23.95 6.02
CA LEU A 298 3.72 -23.40 6.84
C LEU A 298 2.61 -24.41 7.11
N GLY A 299 2.77 -25.63 6.61
CA GLY A 299 1.76 -26.69 6.68
C GLY A 299 0.79 -26.66 5.51
N VAL A 300 0.19 -27.83 5.24
CA VAL A 300 -0.75 -28.04 4.15
C VAL A 300 -1.99 -27.16 4.35
N PHE A 301 -2.38 -26.45 3.30
CA PHE A 301 -3.61 -25.67 3.24
C PHE A 301 -4.49 -26.18 2.10
N ASP A 302 -5.68 -26.65 2.44
CA ASP A 302 -6.69 -27.24 1.55
C ASP A 302 -7.88 -26.29 1.28
N GLY A 303 -7.83 -25.05 1.79
CA GLY A 303 -8.90 -24.06 1.61
C GLY A 303 -9.04 -23.57 0.16
N GLU A 304 -10.27 -23.56 -0.34
CA GLU A 304 -10.63 -23.27 -1.75
C GLU A 304 -10.87 -21.79 -2.09
N ASN A 305 -10.34 -20.83 -1.33
CA ASN A 305 -10.57 -19.41 -1.66
C ASN A 305 -9.53 -18.91 -2.67
N MET A 306 -9.76 -19.20 -3.94
CA MET A 306 -9.13 -18.48 -5.05
C MET A 306 -9.86 -17.16 -5.27
N SER A 307 -9.33 -16.08 -4.72
CA SER A 307 -9.66 -14.71 -5.15
C SER A 307 -9.22 -14.50 -6.62
N GLU A 308 -9.91 -13.63 -7.37
CA GLU A 308 -9.53 -13.22 -8.74
C GLU A 308 -8.05 -12.76 -8.84
N CYS A 309 -7.45 -12.35 -7.73
CA CYS A 309 -6.03 -11.99 -7.60
C CYS A 309 -5.05 -13.14 -7.86
N ALA A 310 -5.51 -14.41 -7.89
CA ALA A 310 -4.64 -15.57 -8.13
C ALA A 310 -4.05 -15.61 -9.55
N ILE A 311 -4.59 -14.82 -10.48
CA ILE A 311 -4.24 -14.88 -11.91
C ILE A 311 -3.28 -13.75 -12.31
N ASP A 312 -3.34 -12.59 -11.65
CA ASP A 312 -2.46 -11.45 -11.91
C ASP A 312 -2.42 -10.53 -10.67
N PHE A 313 -1.30 -10.54 -9.95
CA PHE A 313 -1.16 -9.75 -8.73
C PHE A 313 -0.98 -8.25 -9.00
N SER A 314 -0.72 -7.81 -10.24
CA SER A 314 -0.71 -6.37 -10.55
C SER A 314 -2.12 -5.75 -10.53
N ARG A 315 -3.14 -6.60 -10.42
CA ARG A 315 -4.57 -6.24 -10.43
C ARG A 315 -5.17 -6.11 -9.03
N CYS A 316 -4.36 -6.36 -7.99
CA CYS A 316 -4.69 -6.34 -6.57
C CYS A 316 -3.49 -5.84 -5.73
#